data_AF-A0A2D6RBM4-F1
#
_entry.id   AF-A0A2D6RBM4-F1
#
_cell.length_a   1.000
_cell.length_b   1.000
_cell.length_c   1.000
_cell.angle_alpha   90.00
_cell.angle_beta   90.00
_cell.angle_gamma   90.00
#
_symmetry.space_group_name_H-M   'P 1'
#
loop_
_entity.id
_entity.type
_entity.pdbx_description
1 polymer ?
#
loop_
_entity_poly.entity_id
_entity_poly.type
_entity_poly.pdbx_seq_one_letter_code
_entity_poly.pdbx_strand_id
1 'polypeptide(L)'
;MIVDLLLCFFIISTYSISATICFIVIFIIPFFGIISFKNKKSGGDLMALVLLLVLSFVFLLSGLIELGKDDSMNTIQGFLLILLSLSTLRRVKTIREPAYKNWYYNTNEDLSDIRQNISEDEILATCPSCATLLAVVPKKLSIEDKCPNCNANLVNLN
;
A
#
# COMPACT_ATOMS: atom_id res chain seq x y z
N MET A 1 -1.67 -2.08 -4.27
CA MET A 1 -1.76 -0.92 -5.19
C MET A 1 -2.03 -1.36 -6.62
N ILE A 2 -1.17 -2.17 -7.28
CA ILE A 2 -1.42 -2.60 -8.67
C ILE A 2 -2.72 -3.41 -8.79
N VAL A 3 -2.96 -4.37 -7.90
CA VAL A 3 -4.21 -5.16 -7.89
C VAL A 3 -5.43 -4.27 -7.66
N ASP A 4 -5.36 -3.33 -6.71
CA ASP A 4 -6.46 -2.39 -6.43
C ASP A 4 -6.76 -1.51 -7.66
N LEU A 5 -5.71 -1.08 -8.38
CA LEU A 5 -5.82 -0.31 -9.60
C LEU A 5 -6.53 -1.09 -10.73
N LEU A 6 -6.16 -2.38 -10.89
CA LEU A 6 -6.82 -3.29 -11.84
C LEU A 6 -8.29 -3.53 -11.47
N LEU A 7 -8.59 -3.73 -10.19
CA LEU A 7 -9.97 -3.90 -9.73
C LEU A 7 -10.81 -2.65 -10.02
N CYS A 8 -10.27 -1.45 -9.77
CA CYS A 8 -10.94 -0.21 -10.13
C CYS A 8 -11.24 -0.11 -11.63
N PHE A 9 -10.30 -0.52 -12.49
CA PHE A 9 -10.52 -0.56 -13.93
C PHE A 9 -11.68 -1.49 -14.31
N PHE A 10 -11.73 -2.70 -13.75
CA PHE A 10 -12.82 -3.65 -14.02
C PHE A 10 -14.18 -3.11 -13.56
N ILE A 11 -14.26 -2.52 -12.36
CA ILE A 11 -15.50 -1.94 -11.82
C ILE A 11 -16.03 -0.82 -12.72
N ILE A 12 -15.15 0.08 -13.16
CA ILE A 12 -15.55 1.22 -14.01
C ILE A 12 -15.97 0.74 -15.40
N SER A 13 -15.34 -0.32 -15.89
CA SER A 13 -15.73 -0.97 -17.16
C SER A 13 -17.16 -1.48 -17.16
N THR A 14 -17.68 -1.90 -16.01
CA THR A 14 -19.07 -2.34 -15.88
C THR A 14 -20.09 -1.20 -16.06
N TYR A 15 -19.75 0.05 -15.71
CA TYR A 15 -20.71 1.15 -15.75
C TYR A 15 -20.87 1.80 -17.12
N SER A 16 -19.80 2.00 -17.90
CA SER A 16 -19.88 2.59 -19.25
C SER A 16 -18.62 2.40 -20.09
N ILE A 17 -18.79 2.01 -21.37
CA ILE A 17 -17.72 1.88 -22.37
C ILE A 17 -17.06 3.22 -22.70
N SER A 18 -17.77 4.35 -22.55
CA SER A 18 -17.14 5.68 -22.73
C SER A 18 -16.25 6.04 -21.54
N ALA A 19 -16.60 5.61 -20.34
CA ALA A 19 -15.82 5.87 -19.13
C ALA A 19 -14.51 5.08 -19.09
N THR A 20 -14.45 3.89 -19.70
CA THR A 20 -13.21 3.08 -19.76
C THR A 20 -12.11 3.75 -20.57
N ILE A 21 -12.44 4.39 -21.69
CA ILE A 21 -11.44 5.07 -22.55
C ILE A 21 -10.81 6.24 -21.79
N CYS A 22 -11.62 7.05 -21.09
CA CYS A 22 -11.10 8.08 -20.20
C CYS A 22 -10.23 7.49 -19.08
N PHE A 23 -10.61 6.34 -18.53
CA PHE A 23 -9.87 5.70 -17.46
C PHE A 23 -8.49 5.18 -17.92
N ILE A 24 -8.35 4.70 -19.15
CA ILE A 24 -7.06 4.24 -19.71
C ILE A 24 -6.05 5.41 -19.78
N VAL A 25 -6.50 6.59 -20.22
CA VAL A 25 -5.66 7.79 -20.26
C VAL A 25 -5.30 8.25 -18.84
N ILE A 26 -6.26 8.18 -17.92
CA ILE A 26 -6.05 8.49 -16.50
C ILE A 26 -5.13 7.48 -15.83
N PHE A 27 -5.07 6.21 -16.29
CA PHE A 27 -4.27 5.11 -15.73
C PHE A 27 -2.76 5.34 -15.80
N ILE A 28 -2.31 6.20 -16.71
CA ILE A 28 -0.90 6.57 -16.84
C ILE A 28 -0.42 7.27 -15.55
N ILE A 29 -1.22 8.18 -14.99
CA ILE A 29 -0.90 8.95 -13.78
C ILE A 29 -0.69 8.05 -12.54
N PRO A 30 -1.61 7.15 -12.16
CA PRO A 30 -1.43 6.25 -11.03
C PRO A 30 -0.33 5.22 -11.28
N PHE A 31 -0.10 4.81 -12.53
CA PHE A 31 1.03 3.94 -12.86
C PHE A 31 2.37 4.65 -12.60
N PHE A 32 2.50 5.91 -13.02
CA PHE A 32 3.64 6.77 -12.65
C PHE A 32 3.73 6.98 -11.14
N GLY A 33 2.61 7.15 -10.43
CA GLY A 33 2.56 7.24 -8.97
C GLY A 33 3.14 6.00 -8.28
N ILE A 34 2.77 4.79 -8.74
CA ILE A 34 3.29 3.53 -8.23
C ILE A 34 4.80 3.40 -8.49
N ILE A 35 5.27 3.76 -9.68
CA ILE A 35 6.71 3.74 -10.01
C ILE A 35 7.47 4.74 -9.15
N SER A 36 6.94 5.96 -8.98
CA SER A 36 7.55 7.00 -8.16
C SER A 36 7.70 6.56 -6.70
N PHE A 37 6.66 5.91 -6.17
CA PHE A 37 6.66 5.31 -4.84
C PHE A 37 7.68 4.18 -4.69
N LYS A 38 7.74 3.24 -5.65
CA LYS A 38 8.73 2.14 -5.63
C LYS A 38 10.17 2.64 -5.70
N ASN A 39 10.40 3.71 -6.45
CA ASN A 39 11.73 4.28 -6.63
C ASN A 39 12.14 5.24 -5.48
N LYS A 40 11.36 5.30 -4.38
CA LYS A 40 11.59 6.20 -3.23
C LYS A 40 11.87 7.65 -3.65
N LYS A 41 11.20 8.14 -4.71
CA LYS A 41 11.37 9.53 -5.14
C LYS A 41 10.73 10.47 -4.13
N SER A 42 11.29 11.67 -4.00
CA SER A 42 10.74 12.74 -3.18
C SER A 42 9.30 13.05 -3.60
N GLY A 43 8.35 13.00 -2.66
CA GLY A 43 6.91 13.16 -2.90
C GLY A 43 6.16 11.93 -3.45
N GLY A 44 6.85 10.79 -3.63
CA GLY A 44 6.21 9.55 -4.09
C GLY A 44 5.27 8.92 -3.05
N ASP A 45 5.53 9.11 -1.76
CA ASP A 45 4.65 8.72 -0.64
C ASP A 45 3.34 9.51 -0.67
N LEU A 46 3.39 10.82 -0.91
CA LEU A 46 2.22 11.68 -1.03
C LEU A 46 1.37 11.27 -2.23
N MET A 47 1.99 10.99 -3.38
CA MET A 47 1.28 10.49 -4.56
C MET A 47 0.63 9.12 -4.32
N ALA A 48 1.32 8.21 -3.64
CA ALA A 48 0.76 6.92 -3.27
C ALA A 48 -0.41 7.06 -2.29
N LEU A 49 -0.32 7.99 -1.34
CA LEU A 49 -1.37 8.28 -0.38
C LEU A 49 -2.62 8.85 -1.07
N VAL A 50 -2.45 9.85 -1.93
CA VAL A 50 -3.56 10.42 -2.73
C VAL A 50 -4.22 9.33 -3.58
N LEU A 51 -3.42 8.49 -4.23
CA LEU A 51 -3.94 7.39 -5.05
C LEU A 51 -4.76 6.39 -4.22
N LEU A 52 -4.27 5.98 -3.04
CA LEU A 52 -4.98 5.06 -2.16
C LEU A 52 -6.30 5.65 -1.63
N LEU A 53 -6.33 6.96 -1.33
CA LEU A 53 -7.56 7.65 -0.94
C LEU A 53 -8.58 7.69 -2.08
N VAL A 54 -8.15 8.02 -3.29
CA VAL A 54 -9.02 8.02 -4.48
C VAL A 54 -9.59 6.63 -4.73
N LEU A 55 -8.75 5.59 -4.70
CA LEU A 55 -9.20 4.20 -4.86
C LEU A 55 -10.19 3.78 -3.78
N SER A 56 -9.91 4.10 -2.51
CA SER A 56 -10.82 3.83 -1.39
C SER A 56 -12.18 4.49 -1.59
N PHE A 57 -12.20 5.74 -2.04
CA PHE A 57 -13.42 6.48 -2.28
C PHE A 57 -14.24 5.88 -3.42
N VAL A 58 -13.60 5.49 -4.53
CA VAL A 58 -14.26 4.80 -5.64
C VAL A 58 -14.88 3.48 -5.17
N PHE A 59 -14.14 2.65 -4.43
CA PHE A 59 -14.69 1.39 -3.91
C PHE A 59 -15.85 1.60 -2.94
N LEU A 60 -15.80 2.63 -2.10
CA LEU A 60 -16.88 2.95 -1.18
C LEU A 60 -18.16 3.34 -1.93
N LEU A 61 -18.05 4.24 -2.91
CA LEU A 61 -19.18 4.67 -3.73
C LEU A 61 -19.76 3.53 -4.55
N SER A 62 -18.92 2.74 -5.22
CA SER A 62 -19.38 1.55 -5.95
C SER A 62 -20.06 0.54 -5.03
N GLY A 63 -19.52 0.34 -3.81
CA GLY A 63 -20.14 -0.53 -2.82
C GLY A 63 -21.53 -0.05 -2.37
N LEU A 64 -21.70 1.25 -2.12
CA LEU A 64 -22.98 1.87 -1.78
C LEU A 64 -24.01 1.76 -2.91
N ILE A 65 -23.58 1.94 -4.17
CA ILE A 65 -24.44 1.82 -5.35
C ILE A 65 -24.95 0.38 -5.50
N GLU A 66 -24.09 -0.63 -5.31
CA GLU A 66 -24.51 -2.03 -5.40
C GLU A 66 -25.44 -2.44 -4.25
N LEU A 67 -25.25 -1.91 -3.04
CA LEU A 67 -26.16 -2.13 -1.90
C LEU A 67 -27.58 -1.59 -2.12
N GLY A 68 -27.73 -0.55 -2.95
CA GLY A 68 -29.02 0.05 -3.25
C GLY A 68 -29.85 -0.71 -4.29
N LYS A 69 -29.32 -1.78 -4.87
CA LYS A 69 -30.04 -2.61 -5.86
C LYS A 69 -30.72 -3.78 -5.13
N ASP A 70 -32.00 -4.02 -5.43
CA ASP A 70 -32.80 -5.13 -4.90
C ASP A 70 -32.40 -6.49 -5.51
N ASP A 71 -31.15 -6.88 -5.34
CA ASP A 71 -30.66 -8.21 -5.71
C ASP A 71 -29.66 -8.73 -4.66
N SER A 72 -29.82 -10.00 -4.31
CA SER A 72 -28.97 -10.73 -3.37
C SER A 72 -27.50 -10.75 -3.80
N MET A 73 -27.21 -10.88 -5.09
CA MET A 73 -25.83 -10.89 -5.61
C MET A 73 -25.17 -9.51 -5.48
N ASN A 74 -25.91 -8.44 -5.79
CA ASN A 74 -25.42 -7.07 -5.68
C ASN A 74 -25.18 -6.66 -4.22
N THR A 75 -26.01 -7.16 -3.30
CA THR A 75 -25.83 -6.92 -1.85
C THR A 75 -24.49 -7.47 -1.35
N ILE A 76 -24.15 -8.72 -1.73
CA ILE A 76 -22.86 -9.34 -1.37
C ILE A 76 -21.70 -8.58 -2.00
N GLN A 77 -21.81 -8.26 -3.29
CA GLN A 77 -20.79 -7.51 -4.01
C GLN A 77 -20.53 -6.14 -3.37
N GLY A 78 -21.58 -5.41 -3.03
CA GLY A 78 -21.43 -4.10 -2.40
C GLY A 78 -20.79 -4.18 -1.01
N PHE A 79 -21.10 -5.21 -0.22
CA PHE A 79 -20.45 -5.42 1.09
C PHE A 79 -18.94 -5.71 0.93
N LEU A 80 -18.57 -6.55 -0.05
CA LEU A 80 -17.16 -6.83 -0.36
C LEU A 80 -16.40 -5.57 -0.79
N LEU A 81 -17.03 -4.69 -1.59
CA LEU A 81 -16.43 -3.43 -2.01
C LEU A 81 -16.23 -2.45 -0.84
N ILE A 82 -17.18 -2.40 0.10
CA ILE A 82 -17.03 -1.61 1.33
C ILE A 82 -15.87 -2.14 2.19
N LEU A 83 -15.79 -3.47 2.37
CA LEU A 83 -14.66 -4.09 3.09
C LEU A 83 -13.32 -3.82 2.39
N LEU A 84 -13.30 -3.85 1.07
CA LEU A 84 -12.11 -3.53 0.27
C LEU A 84 -11.70 -2.06 0.48
N SER A 85 -12.67 -1.13 0.51
CA SER A 85 -12.43 0.28 0.84
C SER A 85 -11.83 0.45 2.24
N LEU A 86 -12.36 -0.26 3.25
CA LEU A 86 -11.81 -0.22 4.60
C LEU A 86 -10.39 -0.80 4.65
N SER A 87 -10.13 -1.87 3.88
CA SER A 87 -8.81 -2.47 3.77
C SER A 87 -7.79 -1.53 3.12
N THR A 88 -8.18 -0.76 2.09
CA THR A 88 -7.31 0.25 1.48
C THR A 88 -7.06 1.45 2.41
N LEU A 89 -8.04 1.88 3.21
CA LEU A 89 -7.84 2.92 4.24
C LEU A 89 -6.86 2.50 5.33
N ARG A 90 -6.85 1.23 5.74
CA ARG A 90 -5.84 0.72 6.68
C ARG A 90 -4.42 0.88 6.13
N ARG A 91 -4.22 0.67 4.82
CA ARG A 91 -2.92 0.89 4.15
C ARG A 91 -2.51 2.36 4.14
N VAL A 92 -3.46 3.29 4.02
CA VAL A 92 -3.19 4.75 4.14
C VAL A 92 -2.64 5.08 5.52
N LYS A 93 -3.22 4.52 6.58
CA LYS A 93 -2.73 4.71 7.95
C LYS A 93 -1.27 4.27 8.08
N THR A 94 -0.93 3.10 7.55
CA THR A 94 0.45 2.58 7.57
C THR A 94 1.45 3.50 6.88
N ILE A 95 1.12 4.07 5.72
CA ILE A 95 2.04 4.99 5.00
C ILE A 95 2.22 6.31 5.75
N ARG A 96 1.20 6.75 6.49
CA ARG A 96 1.23 8.00 7.26
C ARG A 96 2.05 7.87 8.55
N GLU A 97 2.31 6.66 9.04
CA GLU A 97 3.10 6.47 10.26
C GLU A 97 4.50 7.09 10.11
N PRO A 98 4.98 7.88 11.08
CA PRO A 98 6.26 8.58 10.99
C PRO A 98 7.45 7.60 10.85
N ALA A 99 7.36 6.42 11.45
CA ALA A 99 8.33 5.34 11.26
C ALA A 99 8.47 4.94 9.78
N TYR A 100 7.34 4.83 9.07
CA TYR A 100 7.32 4.50 7.65
C TYR A 100 7.92 5.64 6.81
N LYS A 101 7.59 6.89 7.14
CA LYS A 101 8.08 8.07 6.43
C LYS A 101 9.61 8.22 6.58
N ASN A 102 10.14 8.04 7.78
CA ASN A 102 11.58 8.15 8.04
C ASN A 102 12.37 7.07 7.30
N TRP A 103 11.82 5.84 7.27
CA TRP A 103 12.33 4.77 6.43
C TRP A 103 12.24 5.06 4.92
N TYR A 104 11.13 5.65 4.46
CA TYR A 104 10.90 5.94 3.05
C TYR A 104 11.89 7.00 2.54
N TYR A 105 12.13 8.05 3.32
CA TYR A 105 13.05 9.14 2.98
C TYR A 105 14.50 8.89 3.41
N ASN A 106 14.81 7.74 4.02
CA ASN A 106 16.12 7.47 4.65
C ASN A 106 16.58 8.62 5.57
N THR A 107 15.64 9.29 6.24
CA THR A 107 15.93 10.44 7.09
C THR A 107 15.94 9.97 8.54
N ASN A 108 17.05 10.22 9.25
CA ASN A 108 17.18 9.94 10.67
C ASN A 108 16.58 11.10 11.50
N GLU A 109 15.33 11.47 11.23
CA GLU A 109 14.59 12.37 12.14
C GLU A 109 14.44 11.68 13.49
N ASP A 110 14.55 12.46 14.58
CA ASP A 110 14.63 11.97 15.95
C ASP A 110 13.42 11.08 16.28
N LEU A 111 13.67 9.77 16.32
CA LEU A 111 12.68 8.73 16.52
C LEU A 111 12.42 8.47 18.03
N SER A 112 12.70 9.46 18.87
CA SER A 112 12.68 9.35 20.33
C SER A 112 11.33 8.86 20.87
N ASP A 113 10.21 9.29 20.29
CA ASP A 113 8.86 8.80 20.64
C ASP A 113 8.55 7.38 20.11
N ILE A 114 9.16 6.95 18.99
CA ILE A 114 8.92 5.61 18.42
C ILE A 114 9.78 4.56 19.13
N ARG A 115 10.99 4.93 19.59
CA ARG A 115 11.86 4.07 20.41
C ARG A 115 11.21 3.64 21.72
N GLN A 116 10.21 4.37 22.23
CA GLN A 116 9.47 3.96 23.44
C GLN A 116 8.54 2.76 23.23
N ASN A 117 8.10 2.49 21.99
CA ASN A 117 7.14 1.42 21.67
C ASN A 117 7.78 0.19 20.99
N ILE A 118 9.07 0.26 20.69
CA ILE A 118 9.85 -0.85 20.14
C ILE A 118 10.61 -1.47 21.31
N SER A 119 10.58 -2.81 21.44
CA SER A 119 11.34 -3.49 22.49
C SER A 119 12.83 -3.12 22.40
N GLU A 120 13.54 -3.01 23.53
CA GLU A 120 14.89 -2.40 23.61
C GLU A 120 15.94 -2.97 22.63
N ASP A 121 15.70 -4.15 22.04
CA ASP A 121 16.57 -4.83 21.10
C ASP A 121 16.06 -4.86 19.63
N GLU A 122 14.84 -4.38 19.35
CA GLU A 122 14.27 -4.33 18.00
C GLU A 122 14.64 -3.01 17.29
N ILE A 123 15.05 -3.12 16.03
CA ILE A 123 15.30 -1.98 15.15
C ILE A 123 14.55 -2.16 13.83
N LEU A 124 14.17 -1.05 13.22
CA LEU A 124 13.61 -1.05 11.87
C LEU A 124 14.77 -1.05 10.85
N ALA A 125 14.86 -2.11 10.05
CA ALA A 125 15.86 -2.29 9.02
C ALA A 125 15.22 -2.48 7.64
N THR A 126 16.02 -2.24 6.59
CA THR A 126 15.60 -2.42 5.20
C THR A 126 16.19 -3.71 4.63
N CYS A 127 15.40 -4.55 3.97
CA CYS A 127 15.95 -5.68 3.23
C CYS A 127 16.84 -5.16 2.07
N PRO A 128 18.09 -5.65 1.93
CA PRO A 128 19.01 -5.18 0.88
C PRO A 128 18.55 -5.55 -0.53
N SER A 129 17.80 -6.64 -0.69
CA SER A 129 17.41 -7.15 -2.02
C SER A 129 16.09 -6.57 -2.55
N CYS A 130 15.12 -6.29 -1.69
CA CYS A 130 13.78 -5.85 -2.12
C CYS A 130 13.30 -4.54 -1.50
N ALA A 131 14.14 -3.90 -0.68
CA ALA A 131 13.79 -2.66 0.03
C ALA A 131 12.45 -2.75 0.78
N THR A 132 12.17 -3.89 1.42
CA THR A 132 11.04 -4.03 2.33
C THR A 132 11.47 -3.59 3.73
N LEU A 133 10.58 -2.90 4.46
CA LEU A 133 10.78 -2.53 5.86
C LEU A 133 10.56 -3.75 6.77
N LEU A 134 11.51 -4.06 7.62
CA LEU A 134 11.43 -5.14 8.61
C LEU A 134 11.71 -4.60 10.00
N ALA A 135 10.98 -5.10 11.00
CA ALA A 135 11.43 -5.04 12.39
C ALA A 135 12.34 -6.25 12.63
N VAL A 136 13.57 -6.00 13.04
CA VAL A 136 14.58 -7.04 13.26
C VAL A 136 15.26 -6.84 14.60
N VAL A 137 15.64 -7.94 15.25
CA VAL A 137 16.54 -7.92 16.41
C VAL A 137 17.93 -8.30 15.92
N PRO A 138 18.89 -7.36 15.79
CA PRO A 138 20.19 -7.64 15.18
C PRO A 138 20.93 -8.78 15.88
N LYS A 139 20.81 -8.87 17.21
CA LYS A 139 21.44 -9.93 18.03
C LYS A 139 20.88 -11.33 17.77
N LYS A 140 19.67 -11.44 17.20
CA LYS A 140 19.01 -12.70 16.87
C LYS A 140 19.06 -13.02 15.38
N LEU A 141 19.63 -12.14 14.55
CA LEU A 141 19.75 -12.42 13.12
C LEU A 141 20.79 -13.50 12.85
N SER A 142 20.37 -14.53 12.12
CA SER A 142 21.22 -15.62 11.65
C SER A 142 21.47 -15.53 10.15
N ILE A 143 22.48 -16.24 9.66
CA ILE A 143 22.78 -16.37 8.22
C ILE A 143 21.64 -17.08 7.46
N GLU A 144 20.83 -17.86 8.18
CA GLU A 144 19.70 -18.61 7.61
C GLU A 144 18.45 -17.75 7.46
N ASP A 145 18.42 -16.55 8.06
CA ASP A 145 17.24 -15.70 8.07
C ASP A 145 16.96 -15.11 6.69
N LYS A 146 15.74 -15.33 6.20
CA LYS A 146 15.28 -14.88 4.89
C LYS A 146 14.24 -13.78 5.01
N CYS A 147 14.25 -12.89 4.03
CA CYS A 147 13.21 -11.88 3.91
C CYS A 147 11.86 -12.57 3.61
N PRO A 148 10.79 -12.32 4.38
CA PRO A 148 9.47 -12.92 4.14
C PRO A 148 8.82 -12.42 2.85
N ASN A 149 9.30 -11.31 2.27
CA ASN A 149 8.75 -10.75 1.04
C ASN A 149 9.45 -11.26 -0.24
N CYS A 150 10.80 -11.32 -0.26
CA CYS A 150 11.55 -11.73 -1.46
C CYS A 150 12.34 -13.02 -1.30
N ASN A 151 12.32 -13.64 -0.11
CA ASN A 151 13.05 -14.86 0.23
C ASN A 151 14.59 -14.77 0.07
N ALA A 152 15.14 -13.56 -0.07
CA ALA A 152 16.58 -13.33 -0.11
C ALA A 152 17.17 -13.36 1.31
N ASN A 153 18.44 -13.72 1.43
CA ASN A 153 19.16 -13.75 2.69
C ASN A 153 19.26 -12.33 3.28
N LEU A 154 18.94 -12.18 4.56
CA LEU A 154 19.03 -10.89 5.26
C LEU A 154 20.48 -10.58 5.68
N VAL A 155 21.27 -11.62 5.93
CA VAL A 155 22.70 -11.53 6.24
C VAL A 155 23.48 -12.13 5.06
N ASN A 156 24.47 -11.40 4.56
CA ASN A 156 25.37 -11.89 3.54
C ASN A 156 26.79 -11.89 4.11
N LEU A 157 27.47 -13.04 4.07
CA LEU A 157 28.88 -13.16 4.45
C LEU A 157 29.73 -12.72 3.24
N ASN A 158 29.87 -11.42 3.06
CA ASN A 158 30.88 -10.84 2.17
C ASN A 158 32.03 -10.27 3.00
#